data_AF-A0A838V296-F1
#
_entry.id   AF-A0A838V296-F1
#
_cell.length_a   1.000
_cell.length_b   1.000
_cell.length_c   1.000
_cell.angle_alpha   90.00
_cell.angle_beta   90.00
_cell.angle_gamma   90.00
#
_symmetry.space_group_name_H-M   'P 1'
#
loop_
_entity.id
_entity.type
_entity.pdbx_description
1 polymer ?
#
loop_
_entity_poly.entity_id
_entity_poly.type
_entity_poly.pdbx_seq_one_letter_code
_entity_poly.pdbx_strand_id
1 'polypeptide(L)'
;MRWRTQTRVPAPDFLAAAALALAVLALAPAAASAVGGVPGSRHWQPPPRTAAWQWQLQGKIDPTVKAWAYDVDGFEATVGDVRGLHRLRRRAICYIDVGSWENFRPDKGEFPPSVLGNSYAGFPNERWLDVSRFQLFEKPLRQRIAMCAHKRFDAVEPDNIAGWEPENKTGFDITRADQLRFNRWIAREVHARGMAVALKNDGRQAKQLLPDFDFAIVEECFQYDECGYYEPFIEADKAVFEAEYELQPAEFCDAAIALGFSAIRKSYDLFAQPWEPCEQLAPSPRASLG
;
A
#
# COMPACT_ATOMS: atom_id res chain seq x y z
N MET A 1 23.41 -16.55 94.32
CA MET A 1 22.62 -15.29 94.24
C MET A 1 22.78 -14.71 92.83
N ARG A 2 21.81 -13.90 92.35
CA ARG A 2 21.89 -12.73 91.41
C ARG A 2 23.08 -12.65 90.40
N TRP A 3 22.98 -12.19 89.14
CA TRP A 3 21.94 -11.73 88.16
C TRP A 3 22.72 -11.40 86.84
N ARG A 4 22.20 -11.10 85.62
CA ARG A 4 20.85 -10.95 85.03
C ARG A 4 20.91 -11.11 83.49
N THR A 5 19.75 -11.25 82.82
CA THR A 5 19.49 -10.91 81.40
C THR A 5 19.15 -9.41 81.23
N GLN A 6 19.06 -8.71 80.07
CA GLN A 6 19.12 -8.90 78.59
C GLN A 6 19.37 -7.47 77.97
N THR A 7 19.39 -7.07 76.66
CA THR A 7 19.03 -7.62 75.32
C THR A 7 19.61 -6.73 74.19
N ARG A 8 20.23 -7.30 73.13
CA ARG A 8 20.44 -6.73 71.75
C ARG A 8 21.31 -5.45 71.65
N VAL A 9 21.84 -4.96 70.52
CA VAL A 9 21.58 -5.17 69.05
C VAL A 9 22.93 -5.34 68.25
N PRO A 10 23.06 -5.08 66.92
CA PRO A 10 23.11 -6.04 65.80
C PRO A 10 24.50 -6.46 65.22
N ALA A 11 24.40 -7.37 64.24
CA ALA A 11 25.31 -7.92 63.20
C ALA A 11 26.17 -6.90 62.37
N PRO A 12 27.03 -7.32 61.39
CA PRO A 12 27.21 -8.66 60.82
C PRO A 12 28.65 -9.22 60.59
N ASP A 13 28.80 -10.50 60.93
CA ASP A 13 29.26 -11.64 60.11
C ASP A 13 30.35 -11.41 59.02
N PHE A 14 31.59 -11.86 59.25
CA PHE A 14 32.16 -13.18 58.87
C PHE A 14 32.59 -13.29 57.39
N LEU A 15 33.88 -13.05 57.09
CA LEU A 15 35.01 -14.00 57.13
C LEU A 15 35.09 -14.97 55.95
N ALA A 16 36.24 -14.97 55.27
CA ALA A 16 36.54 -15.84 54.15
C ALA A 16 37.33 -17.11 54.57
N ALA A 17 37.11 -18.20 53.86
CA ALA A 17 37.98 -19.38 53.84
C ALA A 17 37.96 -19.98 52.42
N ALA A 18 39.07 -20.59 51.99
CA ALA A 18 39.26 -21.03 50.60
C ALA A 18 39.04 -22.55 50.42
N ALA A 19 38.63 -22.97 49.22
CA ALA A 19 38.84 -24.33 48.73
C ALA A 19 38.87 -24.42 47.19
N LEU A 20 39.79 -25.26 46.72
CA LEU A 20 39.95 -25.98 45.44
C LEU A 20 39.08 -25.61 44.21
N ALA A 21 39.73 -25.60 43.05
CA ALA A 21 39.08 -25.56 41.75
C ALA A 21 38.44 -26.92 41.37
N LEU A 22 37.23 -26.88 40.81
CA LEU A 22 36.72 -27.90 39.89
C LEU A 22 36.44 -27.24 38.53
N ALA A 23 36.92 -27.86 37.45
CA ALA A 23 36.58 -27.46 36.09
C ALA A 23 35.18 -28.01 35.73
N VAL A 24 34.13 -27.26 36.08
CA VAL A 24 32.76 -27.56 35.63
C VAL A 24 32.59 -27.05 34.21
N LEU A 25 32.36 -27.96 33.26
CA LEU A 25 32.07 -27.61 31.86
C LEU A 25 30.64 -27.05 31.77
N ALA A 26 30.50 -25.74 31.98
CA ALA A 26 29.22 -25.06 31.98
C ALA A 26 28.62 -24.99 30.56
N LEU A 27 27.75 -25.95 30.23
CA LEU A 27 26.76 -25.74 29.16
C LEU A 27 25.82 -24.62 29.59
N ALA A 28 26.07 -23.40 29.11
CA ALA A 28 25.14 -22.29 29.27
C ALA A 28 23.84 -22.63 28.52
N PRO A 29 22.67 -22.67 29.18
CA PRO A 29 21.40 -22.77 28.47
C PRO A 29 21.18 -21.45 27.73
N ALA A 30 21.27 -21.48 26.40
CA ALA A 30 20.96 -20.32 25.58
C ALA A 30 19.48 -19.99 25.73
N ALA A 31 19.19 -18.94 26.50
CA ALA A 31 17.83 -18.46 26.79
C ALA A 31 17.22 -17.80 25.53
N ALA A 32 16.77 -18.63 24.59
CA ALA A 32 16.09 -18.23 23.37
C ALA A 32 14.67 -17.71 23.66
N SER A 33 14.60 -16.49 24.20
CA SER A 33 13.34 -15.79 24.44
C SER A 33 12.89 -14.98 23.21
N ALA A 34 11.57 -14.92 23.05
CA ALA A 34 10.80 -14.01 22.19
C ALA A 34 10.71 -14.31 20.68
N VAL A 35 9.45 -14.56 20.26
CA VAL A 35 8.86 -14.32 18.93
C VAL A 35 9.59 -14.92 17.72
N GLY A 36 9.24 -16.18 17.43
CA GLY A 36 9.32 -16.70 16.06
C GLY A 36 8.28 -16.01 15.17
N GLY A 37 8.63 -14.84 14.61
CA GLY A 37 7.88 -14.25 13.52
C GLY A 37 7.89 -15.18 12.31
N VAL A 38 6.76 -15.29 11.61
CA VAL A 38 6.71 -16.00 10.31
C VAL A 38 7.77 -15.37 9.39
N PRO A 39 8.61 -16.15 8.70
CA PRO A 39 9.58 -15.62 7.74
C PRO A 39 8.85 -14.77 6.70
N GLY A 40 8.97 -13.45 6.85
CA GLY A 40 8.05 -12.52 6.19
C GLY A 40 8.16 -12.64 4.68
N SER A 41 7.04 -12.94 4.03
CA SER A 41 6.82 -12.59 2.63
C SER A 41 6.78 -11.07 2.55
N ARG A 42 7.95 -10.44 2.59
CA ARG A 42 8.11 -8.99 2.50
C ARG A 42 7.77 -8.60 1.07
N HIS A 43 6.48 -8.32 0.87
CA HIS A 43 5.93 -7.75 -0.34
C HIS A 43 6.64 -6.44 -0.67
N TRP A 44 6.46 -5.96 -1.90
CA TRP A 44 7.22 -4.80 -2.37
C TRP A 44 6.90 -3.55 -1.55
N GLN A 45 7.90 -3.03 -0.85
CA GLN A 45 7.82 -1.74 -0.18
C GLN A 45 8.51 -0.71 -1.08
N PRO A 46 7.78 0.15 -1.79
CA PRO A 46 8.36 1.22 -2.62
C PRO A 46 8.81 2.39 -1.74
N PRO A 47 10.12 2.69 -1.67
CA PRO A 47 10.58 3.89 -0.96
C PRO A 47 10.36 5.13 -1.83
N PRO A 48 10.28 6.34 -1.21
CA PRO A 48 10.03 7.61 -1.87
C PRO A 48 11.02 7.87 -3.02
N ARG A 49 10.52 8.53 -4.06
CA ARG A 49 11.27 8.96 -5.24
C ARG A 49 10.40 9.83 -6.13
N THR A 50 11.08 10.54 -7.00
CA THR A 50 10.56 11.40 -8.07
C THR A 50 10.51 10.72 -9.44
N ALA A 51 11.31 9.66 -9.63
CA ALA A 51 11.47 8.98 -10.91
C ALA A 51 10.14 8.44 -11.47
N ALA A 52 9.91 8.66 -12.77
CA ALA A 52 8.66 8.37 -13.45
C ALA A 52 8.04 6.98 -13.19
N TRP A 53 6.73 6.98 -12.99
CA TRP A 53 5.83 5.82 -13.10
C TRP A 53 4.97 5.95 -14.38
N GLN A 54 4.16 4.95 -14.71
CA GLN A 54 3.18 5.00 -15.80
C GLN A 54 1.87 4.44 -15.29
N TRP A 55 0.78 5.14 -15.60
CA TRP A 55 -0.58 4.66 -15.42
C TRP A 55 -1.18 4.45 -16.80
N GLN A 56 -1.55 3.20 -17.11
CA GLN A 56 -2.16 2.83 -18.38
C GLN A 56 -3.26 1.79 -18.17
N LEU A 57 -4.49 2.27 -18.00
CA LEU A 57 -5.67 1.42 -17.90
C LEU A 57 -6.28 1.07 -19.26
N GLN A 58 -5.96 1.84 -20.32
CA GLN A 58 -6.55 1.64 -21.65
C GLN A 58 -5.59 1.13 -22.72
N GLY A 59 -6.15 0.30 -23.60
CA GLY A 59 -5.47 -0.27 -24.77
C GLY A 59 -4.42 -1.31 -24.43
N LYS A 60 -3.55 -1.61 -25.40
CA LYS A 60 -2.43 -2.55 -25.20
C LYS A 60 -1.32 -1.84 -24.42
N ILE A 61 -0.88 -2.45 -23.32
CA ILE A 61 0.27 -1.99 -22.49
C ILE A 61 1.47 -1.69 -23.39
N ASP A 62 2.02 -0.47 -23.30
CA ASP A 62 3.21 -0.05 -24.04
C ASP A 62 4.47 -0.18 -23.16
N PRO A 63 5.31 -1.22 -23.36
CA PRO A 63 6.55 -1.38 -22.60
C PRO A 63 7.68 -0.44 -23.04
N THR A 64 7.50 0.44 -24.03
CA THR A 64 8.56 1.38 -24.46
C THR A 64 8.70 2.58 -23.53
N VAL A 65 7.61 2.98 -22.84
CA VAL A 65 7.60 4.05 -21.84
C VAL A 65 8.60 3.76 -20.71
N LYS A 66 9.35 4.77 -20.28
CA LYS A 66 10.45 4.64 -19.31
C LYS A 66 9.95 4.90 -17.89
N ALA A 67 9.14 3.99 -17.38
CA ALA A 67 8.62 4.04 -16.02
C ALA A 67 9.22 2.94 -15.12
N TRP A 68 9.35 3.22 -13.83
CA TRP A 68 9.83 2.29 -12.80
C TRP A 68 8.76 1.29 -12.37
N ALA A 69 7.56 1.82 -12.11
CA ALA A 69 6.34 1.07 -11.87
C ALA A 69 5.35 1.34 -13.01
N TYR A 70 4.55 0.34 -13.34
CA TYR A 70 3.44 0.41 -14.28
C TYR A 70 2.17 0.01 -13.53
N ASP A 71 1.19 0.89 -13.46
CA ASP A 71 -0.17 0.53 -13.07
C ASP A 71 -1.03 0.30 -14.31
N VAL A 72 -1.69 -0.86 -14.35
CA VAL A 72 -2.38 -1.38 -15.53
C VAL A 72 -3.58 -2.22 -15.12
N ASP A 73 -4.60 -2.24 -15.99
CA ASP A 73 -5.86 -2.94 -15.71
C ASP A 73 -5.66 -4.42 -15.35
N GLY A 74 -6.10 -4.78 -14.14
CA GLY A 74 -5.91 -6.09 -13.55
C GLY A 74 -6.68 -7.22 -14.24
N PHE A 75 -7.74 -6.92 -15.01
CA PHE A 75 -8.49 -7.90 -15.80
C PHE A 75 -7.88 -8.08 -17.20
N GLU A 76 -7.56 -7.00 -17.90
CA GLU A 76 -7.08 -7.03 -19.28
C GLU A 76 -5.61 -7.46 -19.40
N ALA A 77 -4.74 -7.03 -18.48
CA ALA A 77 -3.31 -7.39 -18.50
C ALA A 77 -3.10 -8.90 -18.35
N THR A 78 -2.28 -9.52 -19.21
CA THR A 78 -2.03 -10.97 -19.13
C THR A 78 -0.82 -11.30 -18.25
N VAL A 79 -0.70 -12.57 -17.84
CA VAL A 79 0.51 -13.13 -17.22
C VAL A 79 1.75 -12.91 -18.11
N GLY A 80 1.58 -12.80 -19.43
CA GLY A 80 2.66 -12.52 -20.38
C GLY A 80 3.19 -11.08 -20.29
N ASP A 81 2.30 -10.12 -20.08
CA ASP A 81 2.59 -8.68 -20.02
C ASP A 81 3.24 -8.29 -18.70
N VAL A 82 2.71 -8.78 -17.57
CA VAL A 82 3.32 -8.62 -16.23
C VAL A 82 4.75 -9.18 -16.22
N ARG A 83 4.93 -10.42 -16.73
CA ARG A 83 6.28 -10.99 -16.93
C ARG A 83 7.14 -10.16 -17.91
N GLY A 84 6.53 -9.42 -18.83
CA GLY A 84 7.20 -8.50 -19.75
C GLY A 84 7.80 -7.30 -19.01
N LEU A 85 7.00 -6.64 -18.19
CA LEU A 85 7.44 -5.55 -17.29
C LEU A 85 8.55 -6.03 -16.35
N HIS A 86 8.41 -7.23 -15.76
CA HIS A 86 9.43 -7.85 -14.91
C HIS A 86 10.75 -8.13 -15.65
N ARG A 87 10.71 -8.58 -16.92
CA ARG A 87 11.93 -8.76 -17.74
C ARG A 87 12.65 -7.43 -17.99
N LEU A 88 11.92 -6.32 -17.99
CA LEU A 88 12.47 -4.95 -18.08
C LEU A 88 12.85 -4.35 -16.71
N ARG A 89 12.85 -5.17 -15.64
CA ARG A 89 13.12 -4.79 -14.24
C ARG A 89 12.15 -3.73 -13.67
N ARG A 90 10.93 -3.67 -14.20
CA ARG A 90 9.86 -2.80 -13.71
C ARG A 90 8.96 -3.52 -12.73
N ARG A 91 8.24 -2.75 -11.93
CA ARG A 91 7.14 -3.23 -11.08
C ARG A 91 5.83 -3.15 -11.83
N ALA A 92 4.92 -4.08 -11.54
CA ALA A 92 3.56 -4.07 -12.05
C ALA A 92 2.57 -3.94 -10.87
N ILE A 93 1.73 -2.92 -10.92
CA ILE A 93 0.61 -2.69 -10.01
C ILE A 93 -0.67 -3.10 -10.74
N CYS A 94 -1.59 -3.72 -10.01
CA CYS A 94 -2.84 -4.28 -10.53
C CYS A 94 -4.00 -3.35 -10.20
N TYR A 95 -4.44 -2.55 -11.16
CA TYR A 95 -5.68 -1.78 -11.03
C TYR A 95 -6.88 -2.71 -10.93
N ILE A 96 -7.64 -2.59 -9.85
CA ILE A 96 -8.98 -3.16 -9.72
C ILE A 96 -9.89 -2.20 -8.95
N ASP A 97 -11.08 -1.95 -9.47
CA ASP A 97 -12.10 -1.30 -8.66
C ASP A 97 -12.54 -2.24 -7.52
N VAL A 98 -12.68 -1.68 -6.32
CA VAL A 98 -13.26 -2.36 -5.15
C VAL A 98 -14.35 -1.51 -4.46
N GLY A 99 -14.39 -0.20 -4.68
CA GLY A 99 -15.37 0.73 -4.14
C GLY A 99 -16.60 0.98 -5.03
N SER A 100 -16.58 0.49 -6.27
CA SER A 100 -17.68 0.56 -7.22
C SER A 100 -17.88 -0.75 -8.01
N TRP A 101 -19.00 -0.80 -8.74
CA TRP A 101 -19.43 -1.87 -9.61
C TRP A 101 -19.45 -1.41 -11.07
N GLU A 102 -18.72 -2.12 -11.91
CA GLU A 102 -18.52 -1.81 -13.32
C GLU A 102 -19.37 -2.76 -14.20
N ASN A 103 -20.31 -2.22 -15.00
CA ASN A 103 -21.29 -3.04 -15.73
C ASN A 103 -20.72 -3.90 -16.88
N PHE A 104 -19.42 -3.77 -17.18
CA PHE A 104 -18.72 -4.48 -18.25
C PHE A 104 -17.85 -5.63 -17.74
N ARG A 105 -17.47 -5.67 -16.46
CA ARG A 105 -16.60 -6.71 -15.90
C ARG A 105 -17.26 -8.09 -15.89
N PRO A 106 -16.48 -9.19 -15.99
CA PRO A 106 -17.03 -10.54 -16.06
C PRO A 106 -17.67 -11.02 -14.74
N ASP A 107 -17.25 -10.46 -13.60
CA ASP A 107 -17.74 -10.80 -12.25
C ASP A 107 -18.95 -9.97 -11.80
N LYS A 108 -19.45 -9.05 -12.63
CA LYS A 108 -20.56 -8.13 -12.30
C LYS A 108 -21.83 -8.79 -11.77
N GLY A 109 -22.07 -10.05 -12.13
CA GLY A 109 -23.21 -10.84 -11.66
C GLY A 109 -23.06 -11.45 -10.26
N GLU A 110 -21.87 -11.35 -9.66
CA GLU A 110 -21.59 -11.82 -8.29
C GLU A 110 -21.93 -10.77 -7.22
N PHE A 111 -22.30 -9.54 -7.62
CA PHE A 111 -22.63 -8.43 -6.72
C PHE A 111 -24.16 -8.33 -6.50
N PRO A 112 -24.66 -8.38 -5.26
CA PRO A 112 -26.09 -8.22 -4.99
C PRO A 112 -26.62 -6.83 -5.39
N PRO A 113 -27.80 -6.71 -6.03
CA PRO A 113 -28.38 -5.40 -6.35
C PRO A 113 -28.59 -4.47 -5.13
N SER A 114 -28.68 -5.04 -3.92
CA SER A 114 -28.85 -4.32 -2.65
C SER A 114 -27.56 -3.74 -2.05
N VAL A 115 -26.44 -3.75 -2.79
CA VAL A 115 -25.22 -2.98 -2.48
C VAL A 115 -24.85 -2.00 -3.59
N LEU A 116 -25.65 -1.88 -4.66
CA LEU A 116 -25.39 -0.97 -5.77
C LEU A 116 -26.07 0.38 -5.52
N GLY A 117 -25.29 1.45 -5.41
CA GLY A 117 -25.71 2.82 -5.08
C GLY A 117 -26.01 3.68 -6.30
N ASN A 118 -25.78 4.97 -6.20
CA ASN A 118 -25.88 5.89 -7.33
C ASN A 118 -24.85 5.55 -8.42
N SER A 119 -25.11 6.00 -9.65
CA SER A 119 -24.09 5.99 -10.71
C SER A 119 -22.87 6.80 -10.30
N TYR A 120 -21.69 6.35 -10.71
CA TYR A 120 -20.47 7.11 -10.52
C TYR A 120 -20.47 8.35 -11.42
N ALA A 121 -19.90 9.46 -10.94
CA ALA A 121 -19.95 10.74 -11.67
C ALA A 121 -19.04 10.69 -12.90
N GLY A 122 -19.56 10.98 -14.09
CA GLY A 122 -18.85 10.85 -15.37
C GLY A 122 -18.86 9.45 -15.98
N PHE A 123 -19.03 8.39 -15.17
CA PHE A 123 -18.97 7.00 -15.61
C PHE A 123 -20.36 6.32 -15.56
N PRO A 124 -21.19 6.42 -16.62
CA PRO A 124 -22.58 5.93 -16.62
C PRO A 124 -22.70 4.40 -16.61
N ASN A 125 -21.60 3.69 -16.86
CA ASN A 125 -21.52 2.23 -16.79
C ASN A 125 -21.20 1.72 -15.37
N GLU A 126 -21.08 2.63 -14.39
CA GLU A 126 -20.45 2.38 -13.11
C GLU A 126 -21.37 2.85 -11.97
N ARG A 127 -21.32 2.18 -10.81
CA ARG A 127 -22.16 2.50 -9.64
C ARG A 127 -21.39 2.25 -8.34
N TRP A 128 -21.48 3.19 -7.40
CA TRP A 128 -20.88 3.04 -6.07
C TRP A 128 -21.34 1.76 -5.34
N LEU A 129 -20.44 1.14 -4.57
CA LEU A 129 -20.75 0.01 -3.70
C LEU A 129 -21.00 0.44 -2.25
N ASP A 130 -21.90 -0.26 -1.58
CA ASP A 130 -22.11 -0.13 -0.14
C ASP A 130 -20.98 -0.78 0.66
N VAL A 131 -19.84 -0.10 0.75
CA VAL A 131 -18.67 -0.60 1.49
C VAL A 131 -18.91 -0.75 3.00
N SER A 132 -19.99 -0.18 3.56
CA SER A 132 -20.40 -0.48 4.95
C SER A 132 -20.77 -1.95 5.13
N ARG A 133 -21.30 -2.58 4.06
CA ARG A 133 -21.80 -3.95 4.00
C ARG A 133 -20.97 -4.85 3.07
N PHE A 134 -19.66 -4.58 2.97
CA PHE A 134 -18.73 -5.28 2.07
C PHE A 134 -18.74 -6.81 2.15
N GLN A 135 -19.15 -7.39 3.29
CA GLN A 135 -19.25 -8.84 3.48
C GLN A 135 -20.30 -9.50 2.55
N LEU A 136 -21.19 -8.71 1.94
CA LEU A 136 -22.13 -9.19 0.91
C LEU A 136 -21.48 -9.34 -0.48
N PHE A 137 -20.28 -8.79 -0.69
CA PHE A 137 -19.52 -8.86 -1.95
C PHE A 137 -18.01 -9.10 -1.74
N GLU A 138 -17.59 -9.54 -0.55
CA GLU A 138 -16.18 -9.85 -0.27
C GLU A 138 -15.64 -10.99 -1.15
N LYS A 139 -16.52 -11.86 -1.66
CA LYS A 139 -16.18 -12.98 -2.54
C LYS A 139 -15.61 -12.53 -3.91
N PRO A 140 -16.31 -11.76 -4.76
CA PRO A 140 -15.73 -11.26 -6.01
C PRO A 140 -14.49 -10.41 -5.77
N LEU A 141 -14.45 -9.55 -4.74
CA LEU A 141 -13.24 -8.77 -4.43
C LEU A 141 -12.04 -9.67 -4.06
N ARG A 142 -12.24 -10.75 -3.26
CA ARG A 142 -11.21 -11.77 -3.01
C ARG A 142 -10.74 -12.48 -4.28
N GLN A 143 -11.62 -12.65 -5.28
CA GLN A 143 -11.29 -13.21 -6.59
C GLN A 143 -10.49 -12.21 -7.45
N ARG A 144 -10.86 -10.92 -7.46
CA ARG A 144 -10.09 -9.84 -8.12
C ARG A 144 -8.64 -9.79 -7.59
N ILE A 145 -8.46 -9.74 -6.27
CA ILE A 145 -7.12 -9.74 -5.66
C ILE A 145 -6.37 -11.07 -5.91
N ALA A 146 -7.06 -12.22 -5.89
CA ALA A 146 -6.44 -13.51 -6.22
C ALA A 146 -6.00 -13.60 -7.69
N MET A 147 -6.72 -12.96 -8.62
CA MET A 147 -6.32 -12.82 -10.02
C MET A 147 -5.02 -12.03 -10.16
N CYS A 148 -4.88 -10.89 -9.48
CA CYS A 148 -3.63 -10.12 -9.45
C CYS A 148 -2.44 -10.99 -8.99
N ALA A 149 -2.61 -11.72 -7.88
CA ALA A 149 -1.59 -12.62 -7.34
C ALA A 149 -1.24 -13.77 -8.31
N HIS A 150 -2.23 -14.35 -9.00
CA HIS A 150 -2.02 -15.37 -10.02
C HIS A 150 -1.26 -14.82 -11.25
N LYS A 151 -1.61 -13.61 -11.69
CA LYS A 151 -0.95 -12.89 -12.79
C LYS A 151 0.47 -12.40 -12.43
N ARG A 152 0.86 -12.50 -11.15
CA ARG A 152 2.18 -12.15 -10.59
C ARG A 152 2.46 -10.64 -10.53
N PHE A 153 1.44 -9.82 -10.28
CA PHE A 153 1.66 -8.42 -9.95
C PHE A 153 2.46 -8.26 -8.65
N ASP A 154 3.17 -7.14 -8.52
CA ASP A 154 3.91 -6.77 -7.31
C ASP A 154 3.00 -6.09 -6.27
N ALA A 155 1.96 -5.40 -6.75
CA ALA A 155 1.03 -4.61 -5.95
C ALA A 155 -0.39 -4.58 -6.53
N VAL A 156 -1.31 -3.97 -5.79
CA VAL A 156 -2.69 -3.69 -6.18
C VAL A 156 -2.98 -2.19 -5.98
N GLU A 157 -3.64 -1.57 -6.96
CA GLU A 157 -4.39 -0.31 -6.79
C GLU A 157 -5.86 -0.69 -6.58
N PRO A 158 -6.39 -0.60 -5.35
CA PRO A 158 -7.80 -0.80 -5.06
C PRO A 158 -8.54 0.54 -5.21
N ASP A 159 -9.26 0.70 -6.32
CA ASP A 159 -9.88 1.99 -6.65
C ASP A 159 -11.19 2.26 -5.89
N ASN A 160 -11.62 3.52 -5.91
CA ASN A 160 -12.87 4.03 -5.33
C ASN A 160 -13.00 3.87 -3.81
N ILE A 161 -11.88 3.75 -3.09
CA ILE A 161 -11.84 3.54 -1.62
C ILE A 161 -12.03 4.81 -0.76
N ALA A 162 -12.67 5.84 -1.30
CA ALA A 162 -12.96 7.12 -0.62
C ALA A 162 -14.48 7.46 -0.58
N GLY A 163 -15.36 6.46 -0.72
CA GLY A 163 -16.82 6.64 -0.82
C GLY A 163 -17.55 7.20 0.42
N TRP A 164 -16.85 7.47 1.53
CA TRP A 164 -17.40 8.19 2.68
C TRP A 164 -17.30 9.72 2.55
N GLU A 165 -16.42 10.22 1.67
CA GLU A 165 -16.17 11.66 1.49
C GLU A 165 -17.48 12.36 1.11
N PRO A 166 -17.85 13.50 1.73
CA PRO A 166 -19.16 14.12 1.52
C PRO A 166 -19.39 14.61 0.09
N GLU A 167 -18.33 14.77 -0.70
CA GLU A 167 -18.34 15.04 -2.13
C GLU A 167 -18.88 13.83 -2.93
N ASN A 168 -18.50 12.60 -2.53
CA ASN A 168 -18.85 11.35 -3.20
C ASN A 168 -20.31 10.95 -2.94
N LYS A 169 -21.17 11.16 -3.94
CA LYS A 169 -22.64 10.95 -3.83
C LYS A 169 -23.03 9.48 -3.97
N THR A 170 -22.51 8.59 -3.13
CA THR A 170 -22.68 7.14 -3.23
C THR A 170 -24.13 6.65 -3.19
N GLY A 171 -25.01 7.38 -2.50
CA GLY A 171 -26.39 6.93 -2.23
C GLY A 171 -26.53 6.09 -0.94
N PHE A 172 -25.44 5.94 -0.19
CA PHE A 172 -25.40 5.26 1.11
C PHE A 172 -24.80 6.19 2.18
N ASP A 173 -25.17 5.97 3.45
CA ASP A 173 -24.59 6.69 4.60
C ASP A 173 -23.32 5.97 5.08
N ILE A 174 -22.27 6.03 4.26
CA ILE A 174 -20.98 5.37 4.53
C ILE A 174 -20.19 6.25 5.50
N THR A 175 -20.01 5.80 6.75
CA THR A 175 -19.27 6.59 7.74
C THR A 175 -17.76 6.49 7.52
N ARG A 176 -17.00 7.43 8.07
CA ARG A 176 -15.52 7.33 8.18
C ARG A 176 -15.08 5.98 8.77
N ALA A 177 -15.82 5.44 9.75
CA ALA A 177 -15.50 4.18 10.41
C ALA A 177 -15.80 2.94 9.54
N ASP A 178 -16.73 3.04 8.59
CA ASP A 178 -16.98 2.00 7.58
C ASP A 178 -15.84 1.94 6.57
N GLN A 179 -15.40 3.09 6.05
CA GLN A 179 -14.26 3.16 5.14
C GLN A 179 -12.97 2.64 5.80
N LEU A 180 -12.65 3.10 7.03
CA LEU A 180 -11.53 2.57 7.82
C LEU A 180 -11.59 1.05 8.03
N ARG A 181 -12.79 0.46 8.05
CA ARG A 181 -12.98 -1.00 8.17
C ARG A 181 -12.73 -1.72 6.84
N PHE A 182 -13.24 -1.15 5.75
CA PHE A 182 -13.13 -1.70 4.40
C PHE A 182 -11.70 -1.58 3.85
N ASN A 183 -11.09 -0.40 3.91
CA ASN A 183 -9.76 -0.12 3.38
C ASN A 183 -8.70 -1.00 4.05
N ARG A 184 -8.79 -1.18 5.37
CA ARG A 184 -7.94 -2.13 6.11
C ARG A 184 -8.24 -3.61 5.82
N TRP A 185 -9.48 -3.95 5.44
CA TRP A 185 -9.80 -5.31 5.01
C TRP A 185 -9.19 -5.63 3.64
N ILE A 186 -9.30 -4.70 2.68
CA ILE A 186 -8.62 -4.78 1.38
C ILE A 186 -7.12 -4.96 1.58
N ALA A 187 -6.47 -4.10 2.37
CA ALA A 187 -5.04 -4.20 2.64
C ALA A 187 -4.61 -5.59 3.17
N ARG A 188 -5.34 -6.13 4.16
CA ARG A 188 -5.07 -7.48 4.69
C ARG A 188 -5.25 -8.58 3.65
N GLU A 189 -6.25 -8.49 2.76
CA GLU A 189 -6.44 -9.48 1.69
C GLU A 189 -5.33 -9.41 0.64
N VAL A 190 -4.82 -8.22 0.33
CA VAL A 190 -3.68 -8.01 -0.59
C VAL A 190 -2.38 -8.55 0.02
N HIS A 191 -2.07 -8.18 1.27
CA HIS A 191 -0.89 -8.67 2.02
C HIS A 191 -0.91 -10.19 2.22
N ALA A 192 -2.08 -10.79 2.51
CA ALA A 192 -2.25 -12.23 2.64
C ALA A 192 -1.95 -13.02 1.34
N ARG A 193 -1.81 -12.33 0.20
CA ARG A 193 -1.41 -12.89 -1.09
C ARG A 193 0.02 -12.47 -1.52
N GLY A 194 0.76 -11.78 -0.66
CA GLY A 194 2.16 -11.42 -0.86
C GLY A 194 2.42 -10.24 -1.81
N MET A 195 1.39 -9.44 -2.08
CA MET A 195 1.48 -8.20 -2.87
C MET A 195 1.41 -6.98 -1.96
N ALA A 196 1.88 -5.84 -2.45
CA ALA A 196 1.74 -4.53 -1.79
C ALA A 196 0.41 -3.85 -2.14
N VAL A 197 0.00 -2.83 -1.39
CA VAL A 197 -1.28 -2.14 -1.60
C VAL A 197 -1.14 -0.60 -1.60
N ALA A 198 -1.75 0.04 -2.59
CA ALA A 198 -1.85 1.50 -2.71
C ALA A 198 -3.04 2.05 -1.91
N LEU A 199 -2.85 3.17 -1.21
CA LEU A 199 -3.95 4.01 -0.75
C LEU A 199 -4.35 4.94 -1.90
N LYS A 200 -5.51 4.71 -2.51
CA LYS A 200 -6.07 5.54 -3.57
C LYS A 200 -6.97 6.63 -3.00
N ASN A 201 -6.62 7.90 -3.24
CA ASN A 201 -7.38 9.15 -2.98
C ASN A 201 -7.98 9.42 -1.57
N ASP A 202 -7.97 8.49 -0.60
CA ASP A 202 -8.55 8.63 0.75
C ASP A 202 -7.66 9.47 1.72
N GLY A 203 -7.22 10.64 1.25
CA GLY A 203 -6.26 11.52 1.91
C GLY A 203 -6.72 11.98 3.30
N ARG A 204 -8.01 12.29 3.46
CA ARG A 204 -8.57 12.73 4.75
C ARG A 204 -8.69 11.60 5.79
N GLN A 205 -8.24 10.37 5.45
CA GLN A 205 -7.97 9.27 6.38
C GLN A 205 -6.52 8.75 6.34
N ALA A 206 -5.64 9.27 5.48
CA ALA A 206 -4.28 8.77 5.24
C ALA A 206 -3.47 8.51 6.52
N LYS A 207 -3.45 9.46 7.47
CA LYS A 207 -2.75 9.30 8.77
C LYS A 207 -3.26 8.12 9.63
N GLN A 208 -4.50 7.68 9.42
CA GLN A 208 -5.09 6.52 10.12
C GLN A 208 -4.86 5.20 9.36
N LEU A 209 -4.66 5.26 8.05
CA LEU A 209 -4.45 4.10 7.16
C LEU A 209 -2.96 3.86 6.84
N LEU A 210 -2.08 4.80 7.15
CA LEU A 210 -0.63 4.71 6.98
C LEU A 210 0.02 3.42 7.53
N PRO A 211 -0.44 2.80 8.65
CA PRO A 211 0.10 1.51 9.10
C PRO A 211 -0.31 0.32 8.23
N ASP A 212 -1.45 0.42 7.53
CA ASP A 212 -2.08 -0.67 6.77
C ASP A 212 -1.69 -0.68 5.28
N PHE A 213 -1.29 0.45 4.70
CA PHE A 213 -0.96 0.59 3.27
C PHE A 213 0.55 0.76 3.00
N ASP A 214 1.03 0.38 1.82
CA ASP A 214 2.47 0.38 1.48
C ASP A 214 2.94 1.63 0.72
N PHE A 215 2.02 2.30 0.03
CA PHE A 215 2.23 3.55 -0.72
C PHE A 215 0.88 4.23 -0.97
N ALA A 216 0.89 5.41 -1.59
CA ALA A 216 -0.32 6.05 -2.11
C ALA A 216 -0.28 6.17 -3.66
N ILE A 217 -1.47 6.15 -4.27
CA ILE A 217 -1.72 6.65 -5.62
C ILE A 217 -2.74 7.79 -5.46
N VAL A 218 -2.47 8.94 -6.06
CA VAL A 218 -3.25 10.16 -5.85
C VAL A 218 -3.49 10.86 -7.18
N GLU A 219 -4.71 11.34 -7.38
CA GLU A 219 -5.09 12.20 -8.51
C GLU A 219 -5.22 13.66 -8.06
N GLU A 220 -4.79 14.59 -8.92
CA GLU A 220 -5.14 16.01 -8.87
C GLU A 220 -4.84 16.72 -7.53
N CYS A 221 -3.82 16.26 -6.79
CA CYS A 221 -3.59 16.77 -5.43
C CYS A 221 -3.02 18.20 -5.40
N PHE A 222 -2.37 18.66 -6.48
CA PHE A 222 -1.92 20.05 -6.61
C PHE A 222 -3.07 20.92 -7.13
N GLN A 223 -3.86 20.40 -8.06
CA GLN A 223 -5.09 21.03 -8.57
C GLN A 223 -6.15 21.28 -7.46
N TYR A 224 -6.15 20.49 -6.38
CA TYR A 224 -7.09 20.64 -5.26
C TYR A 224 -6.49 21.05 -3.91
N ASP A 225 -5.18 21.33 -3.82
CA ASP A 225 -4.45 21.66 -2.57
C ASP A 225 -4.57 20.57 -1.47
N GLU A 226 -4.54 19.30 -1.90
CA GLU A 226 -4.74 18.12 -1.04
C GLU A 226 -3.44 17.28 -0.83
N CYS A 227 -2.33 17.60 -1.50
CA CYS A 227 -1.08 16.81 -1.39
C CYS A 227 -0.54 16.66 0.06
N GLY A 228 -0.78 17.65 0.93
CA GLY A 228 -0.35 17.62 2.34
C GLY A 228 -1.01 16.52 3.19
N TYR A 229 -2.04 15.85 2.69
CA TYR A 229 -2.56 14.62 3.30
C TYR A 229 -1.61 13.42 3.15
N TYR A 230 -0.71 13.44 2.15
CA TYR A 230 0.12 12.30 1.74
C TYR A 230 1.61 12.43 2.12
N GLU A 231 2.06 13.61 2.56
CA GLU A 231 3.37 13.78 3.24
C GLU A 231 3.68 12.68 4.29
N PRO A 232 2.72 12.19 5.12
CA PRO A 232 2.98 11.13 6.09
C PRO A 232 3.40 9.78 5.49
N PHE A 233 3.16 9.54 4.20
CA PHE A 233 3.74 8.38 3.50
C PHE A 233 5.23 8.60 3.24
N ILE A 234 5.62 9.79 2.76
CA ILE A 234 7.02 10.17 2.54
C ILE A 234 7.80 10.17 3.87
N GLU A 235 7.23 10.74 4.94
CA GLU A 235 7.79 10.72 6.31
C GLU A 235 8.04 9.28 6.83
N ALA A 236 7.28 8.30 6.32
CA ALA A 236 7.33 6.89 6.72
C ALA A 236 8.12 5.98 5.77
N ASP A 237 8.93 6.55 4.86
CA ASP A 237 9.68 5.83 3.81
C ASP A 237 8.77 5.02 2.85
N LYS A 238 7.66 5.63 2.44
CA LYS A 238 6.69 5.08 1.47
C LYS A 238 6.47 6.04 0.30
N ALA A 239 6.46 5.50 -0.91
CA ALA A 239 6.21 6.29 -2.11
C ALA A 239 4.80 6.90 -2.14
N VAL A 240 4.71 8.04 -2.84
CA VAL A 240 3.46 8.60 -3.34
C VAL A 240 3.60 8.67 -4.86
N PHE A 241 2.72 7.98 -5.57
CA PHE A 241 2.50 8.14 -7.00
C PHE A 241 1.40 9.17 -7.19
N GLU A 242 1.63 10.13 -8.09
CA GLU A 242 0.76 11.29 -8.26
C GLU A 242 0.50 11.51 -9.76
N ALA A 243 -0.74 11.87 -10.11
CA ALA A 243 -1.19 12.14 -11.47
C ALA A 243 -2.09 13.39 -11.58
N GLU A 244 -1.61 14.41 -12.29
CA GLU A 244 -2.39 15.58 -12.70
C GLU A 244 -2.97 15.39 -14.11
N TYR A 245 -4.12 15.99 -14.37
CA TYR A 245 -4.79 15.96 -15.68
C TYR A 245 -4.86 17.36 -16.34
N GLU A 246 -5.41 18.34 -15.63
CA GLU A 246 -5.61 19.71 -16.14
C GLU A 246 -4.32 20.56 -16.08
N LEU A 247 -3.59 20.52 -14.96
CA LEU A 247 -2.35 21.29 -14.78
C LEU A 247 -1.25 20.89 -15.77
N GLN A 248 -0.45 21.85 -16.22
CA GLN A 248 0.75 21.60 -17.01
C GLN A 248 1.93 21.22 -16.09
N PRO A 249 2.94 20.44 -16.55
CA PRO A 249 4.06 20.03 -15.70
C PRO A 249 4.82 21.19 -15.04
N ALA A 250 4.87 22.36 -15.69
CA ALA A 250 5.49 23.57 -15.16
C ALA A 250 4.75 24.21 -13.97
N GLU A 251 3.55 23.76 -13.63
CA GLU A 251 2.72 24.31 -12.55
C GLU A 251 2.84 23.50 -11.25
N PHE A 252 3.17 22.20 -11.32
CA PHE A 252 3.23 21.30 -10.16
C PHE A 252 4.56 20.55 -9.96
N CYS A 253 5.37 20.32 -11.01
CA CYS A 253 6.49 19.40 -10.90
C CYS A 253 7.59 19.81 -9.91
N ASP A 254 7.92 21.10 -9.79
CA ASP A 254 8.91 21.57 -8.81
C ASP A 254 8.45 21.30 -7.36
N ALA A 255 7.14 21.42 -7.09
CA ALA A 255 6.54 21.11 -5.80
C ALA A 255 6.51 19.60 -5.54
N ALA A 256 6.12 18.79 -6.54
CA ALA A 256 6.15 17.34 -6.45
C ALA A 256 7.55 16.77 -6.20
N ILE A 257 8.56 17.33 -6.87
CA ILE A 257 9.97 16.97 -6.66
C ILE A 257 10.43 17.35 -5.24
N ALA A 258 10.03 18.52 -4.73
CA ALA A 258 10.33 18.95 -3.37
C ALA A 258 9.65 18.07 -2.29
N LEU A 259 8.43 17.56 -2.57
CA LEU A 259 7.71 16.60 -1.72
C LEU A 259 8.22 15.15 -1.87
N GLY A 260 9.06 14.85 -2.87
CA GLY A 260 9.56 13.51 -3.15
C GLY A 260 8.53 12.56 -3.78
N PHE A 261 7.50 13.12 -4.44
CA PHE A 261 6.43 12.37 -5.12
C PHE A 261 6.86 11.95 -6.53
N SER A 262 6.47 10.74 -6.95
CA SER A 262 6.56 10.29 -8.34
C SER A 262 5.39 10.87 -9.12
N ALA A 263 5.52 12.10 -9.61
CA ALA A 263 4.46 12.85 -10.27
C ALA A 263 4.51 12.75 -11.81
N ILE A 264 3.33 12.67 -12.43
CA ILE A 264 3.14 12.63 -13.90
C ILE A 264 1.93 13.45 -14.33
N ARG A 265 1.93 13.98 -15.56
CA ARG A 265 0.71 14.43 -16.22
C ARG A 265 0.14 13.34 -17.13
N LYS A 266 -1.19 13.20 -17.12
CA LYS A 266 -1.97 12.24 -17.91
C LYS A 266 -3.16 12.93 -18.61
N SER A 267 -3.96 12.13 -19.30
CA SER A 267 -5.33 12.42 -19.70
C SER A 267 -6.26 11.44 -18.97
N TYR A 268 -7.50 11.85 -18.67
CA TYR A 268 -8.51 11.04 -17.98
C TYR A 268 -8.84 9.70 -18.66
N ASP A 269 -8.47 9.52 -19.93
CA ASP A 269 -8.66 8.26 -20.66
C ASP A 269 -7.53 7.23 -20.45
N LEU A 270 -6.45 7.58 -19.72
CA LEU A 270 -5.39 6.69 -19.25
C LEU A 270 -4.86 5.68 -20.31
N PHE A 271 -4.73 6.13 -21.55
CA PHE A 271 -3.92 5.44 -22.58
C PHE A 271 -2.41 5.59 -22.31
N ALA A 272 -1.58 4.87 -23.08
CA ALA A 272 -0.12 4.94 -22.95
C ALA A 272 0.46 6.36 -23.10
N GLN A 273 -0.21 7.21 -23.89
CA GLN A 273 0.12 8.59 -24.18
C GLN A 273 -1.17 9.43 -24.21
N PRO A 274 -1.15 10.71 -23.79
CA PRO A 274 -0.03 11.46 -23.23
C PRO A 274 0.54 10.90 -21.91
N TRP A 275 1.80 11.25 -21.65
CA TRP A 275 2.56 10.88 -20.46
C TRP A 275 3.74 11.85 -20.30
N GLU A 276 3.63 12.78 -19.36
CA GLU A 276 4.65 13.81 -19.12
C GLU A 276 5.12 13.73 -17.65
N PRO A 277 6.17 12.96 -17.34
CA PRO A 277 6.64 12.80 -15.96
C PRO A 277 7.53 13.97 -15.52
N CYS A 278 7.42 14.34 -14.25
CA CYS A 278 8.23 15.41 -13.66
C CYS A 278 9.74 15.09 -13.67
N GLU A 279 10.12 13.85 -13.35
CA GLU A 279 11.48 13.36 -13.60
C GLU A 279 11.50 12.09 -14.46
N GLN A 280 12.25 12.14 -15.56
CA GLN A 280 12.49 11.00 -16.43
C GLN A 280 13.26 9.89 -15.68
N LEU A 281 12.85 8.63 -15.86
CA LEU A 281 13.60 7.49 -15.31
C LEU A 281 15.02 7.45 -15.91
N ALA A 282 16.01 7.70 -15.05
CA ALA A 282 17.41 7.64 -15.42
C ALA A 282 17.77 6.27 -16.05
N PRO A 283 18.59 6.22 -17.12
CA PRO A 283 19.08 4.97 -17.66
C PRO A 283 19.78 4.16 -16.56
N SER A 284 19.42 2.88 -16.40
CA SER A 284 20.17 2.00 -15.51
C SER A 284 21.66 2.05 -15.89
N PRO A 285 22.59 2.30 -14.95
CA PRO A 285 24.00 2.29 -15.25
C PRO A 285 24.34 0.93 -15.86
N ARG A 286 24.92 0.95 -17.07
CA ARG A 286 25.34 -0.29 -17.73
C ARG A 286 26.27 -1.03 -16.79
N ALA A 287 25.96 -2.29 -16.49
CA ALA A 287 26.93 -3.16 -15.85
C ALA A 287 28.18 -3.17 -16.73
N SER A 288 29.31 -2.75 -16.16
CA SER A 288 30.60 -2.76 -16.85
C SER A 288 30.91 -4.19 -17.26
N LEU A 289 30.85 -4.48 -18.56
CA LEU A 289 31.31 -5.75 -19.10
C LEU A 289 32.85 -5.70 -19.12
N GLY A 290 33.44 -6.20 -18.03
CA GLY A 290 34.84 -6.62 -17.94
C GLY A 290 34.95 -8.12 -18.10
#